data_AF-A0A7G5YZT3-F1
#
_entry.id   AF-A0A7G5YZT3-F1
#
_cell.length_a   1.000
_cell.length_b   1.000
_cell.length_c   1.000
_cell.angle_alpha   90.00
_cell.angle_beta   90.00
_cell.angle_gamma   90.00
#
_symmetry.space_group_name_H-M   'P 1'
#
loop_
_entity.id
_entity.type
_entity.pdbx_description
1 polymer ?
#
loop_
_entity_poly.entity_id
_entity_poly.type
_entity_poly.pdbx_seq_one_letter_code
_entity_poly.pdbx_strand_id
1 'polypeptide(L)'
;MVRKKWIMSGAALLLIGSAPASEWQPRETLIASGKITAAGLEGTWQSVNDLGDGRFATRTDLNAFRIAETYDGRTHWRVEPSGGSHKLDSPFALRRTQTSAWLARFGWLQAGFGAARRSAATERTEKGKRYSVLTATPRGGEPVELWFDPASGDLARTVEQDWFRKLETRYADYRTVAGRRLPFTVVRSDGHNEERTIIDTYRLLPTAPANSYAAPRQLDDHTLPAKGTTVAATVFPQLVIEASVNGRPMHFLFDTGGHSILSPDAARTLGLTPVGGVRSGGTGAGTIEQQFTRVKELRIGDAVMRDQAFSVLDLGYSSMERGTQPPLAGLLGLEVVERFITRLDYRAGTLTLLPRDQNPTCKSGWVAARFTDDMPTIDALFDGVRAPFTIDTGNNGSTMLYMHWLKQNGLVARYNRGVQAVSYGAGGASQNWVSYAQTFTVGGGTVRYPMVRTSDDKGGVSLSVSEAGNLGTHTLANYTITFDYGRSRICMDYVPGYVPVPFNRAGLRAIKTDPETVLLSLVNQGGPAAQAGLNKNDKLLSIDGRGARAISGGDLTRVFTQSPGTRVRVRYVRDGQERDAEIVLREMLPLPGKARRQ
;
A
#
# COMPACT_ATOMS: atom_id res chain seq x y z
N MET A 1 33.83 -35.32 -43.10
CA MET A 1 32.84 -35.76 -44.11
C MET A 1 31.56 -36.13 -43.35
N VAL A 2 30.44 -35.44 -43.64
CA VAL A 2 29.01 -35.88 -43.54
C VAL A 2 28.55 -36.50 -42.19
N ARG A 3 27.83 -35.83 -41.26
CA ARG A 3 26.41 -35.34 -41.23
C ARG A 3 25.31 -36.37 -41.57
N LYS A 4 24.56 -36.87 -40.56
CA LYS A 4 23.12 -36.58 -40.24
C LYS A 4 22.32 -37.75 -39.62
N LYS A 5 21.60 -37.41 -38.52
CA LYS A 5 20.23 -37.81 -38.05
C LYS A 5 20.00 -39.30 -37.71
N TRP A 6 19.33 -39.68 -36.62
CA TRP A 6 17.97 -39.30 -36.19
C TRP A 6 17.74 -39.30 -34.65
N ILE A 7 16.89 -38.36 -34.22
CA ILE A 7 15.86 -38.38 -33.17
C ILE A 7 15.94 -39.45 -32.06
N MET A 8 16.09 -39.01 -30.80
CA MET A 8 15.39 -39.63 -29.67
C MET A 8 14.67 -38.56 -28.84
N SER A 9 13.36 -38.71 -28.82
CA SER A 9 12.43 -38.17 -27.83
C SER A 9 12.64 -38.89 -26.49
N GLY A 10 12.43 -38.19 -25.38
CA GLY A 10 12.21 -38.79 -24.06
C GLY A 10 13.44 -38.89 -23.16
N ALA A 11 13.24 -38.53 -21.89
CA ALA A 11 14.16 -38.68 -20.75
C ALA A 11 15.34 -37.70 -20.63
N ALA A 12 15.01 -36.45 -20.28
CA ALA A 12 15.82 -35.66 -19.33
C ALA A 12 14.88 -34.99 -18.32
N LEU A 13 14.03 -35.82 -17.71
CA LEU A 13 13.09 -35.47 -16.64
C LEU A 13 13.60 -36.17 -15.37
N LEU A 14 14.85 -35.92 -14.95
CA LEU A 14 15.44 -36.58 -13.77
C LEU A 14 16.78 -35.99 -13.23
N LEU A 15 17.07 -34.69 -13.42
CA LEU A 15 18.21 -34.05 -12.73
C LEU A 15 17.79 -33.04 -11.65
N ILE A 16 16.73 -33.37 -10.91
CA ILE A 16 16.60 -33.05 -9.49
C ILE A 16 16.27 -34.35 -8.76
N GLY A 17 17.22 -35.29 -8.77
CA GLY A 17 17.05 -36.60 -8.17
C GLY A 17 18.12 -37.63 -8.54
N SER A 18 19.41 -37.35 -8.27
CA SER A 18 20.45 -38.40 -8.14
C SER A 18 21.81 -37.84 -7.68
N ALA A 19 21.85 -37.12 -6.57
CA ALA A 19 22.96 -37.35 -5.66
C ALA A 19 22.44 -38.35 -4.63
N PRO A 20 23.22 -39.35 -4.16
CA PRO A 20 22.96 -39.95 -2.86
C PRO A 20 23.27 -38.86 -1.83
N ALA A 21 22.43 -37.84 -1.76
CA ALA A 21 22.53 -36.83 -0.76
C ALA A 21 22.08 -37.51 0.53
N SER A 22 22.98 -37.61 1.50
CA SER A 22 22.57 -37.47 2.89
C SER A 22 21.42 -36.46 2.93
N GLU A 23 20.30 -36.81 3.59
CA GLU A 23 19.12 -35.95 3.65
C GLU A 23 19.56 -34.49 3.81
N TRP A 24 19.07 -33.60 2.95
CA TRP A 24 19.29 -32.16 3.02
C TRP A 24 18.77 -31.66 4.37
N GLN A 25 19.65 -31.77 5.36
CA GLN A 25 19.49 -31.35 6.74
C GLN A 25 20.66 -30.42 7.07
N PRO A 26 20.84 -29.31 6.34
CA PRO A 26 21.89 -28.37 6.66
C PRO A 26 21.65 -27.84 8.07
N ARG A 27 22.69 -27.76 8.90
CA ARG A 27 22.63 -27.20 10.26
C ARG A 27 23.46 -25.93 10.40
N GLU A 28 24.02 -25.47 9.29
CA GLU A 28 24.91 -24.32 9.22
C GLU A 28 24.12 -23.03 9.01
N THR A 29 24.76 -21.92 9.31
CA THR A 29 24.33 -20.59 8.92
C THR A 29 25.09 -20.14 7.68
N LEU A 30 24.36 -19.72 6.65
CA LEU A 30 24.93 -19.08 5.46
C LEU A 30 24.87 -17.57 5.61
N ILE A 31 26.04 -16.91 5.59
CA ILE A 31 26.14 -15.46 5.51
C ILE A 31 26.56 -15.09 4.10
N ALA A 32 25.80 -14.21 3.45
CA ALA A 32 26.14 -13.59 2.19
C ALA A 32 26.33 -12.09 2.39
N SER A 33 27.31 -11.49 1.72
CA SER A 33 27.51 -10.04 1.76
C SER A 33 27.99 -9.54 0.41
N GLY A 34 27.56 -8.33 0.05
CA GLY A 34 27.94 -7.73 -1.22
C GLY A 34 27.38 -6.32 -1.41
N LYS A 35 27.27 -5.92 -2.66
CA LYS A 35 26.74 -4.62 -3.08
C LYS A 35 25.33 -4.75 -3.62
N ILE A 36 24.56 -3.69 -3.46
CA ILE A 36 23.21 -3.59 -4.01
C ILE A 36 23.04 -2.28 -4.77
N THR A 37 22.38 -2.36 -5.91
CA THR A 37 21.85 -1.22 -6.65
C THR A 37 20.33 -1.34 -6.64
N ALA A 38 19.65 -0.37 -6.04
CA ALA A 38 18.20 -0.32 -5.95
C ALA A 38 17.77 1.14 -5.90
N ALA A 39 16.60 1.47 -6.45
CA ALA A 39 16.08 2.83 -6.42
C ALA A 39 17.02 3.90 -7.03
N GLY A 40 17.86 3.53 -8.01
CA GLY A 40 18.90 4.43 -8.54
C GLY A 40 20.00 4.80 -7.52
N LEU A 41 20.06 4.09 -6.39
CA LEU A 41 21.05 4.24 -5.33
C LEU A 41 21.94 2.99 -5.29
N GLU A 42 23.16 3.18 -4.79
CA GLU A 42 24.10 2.09 -4.53
C GLU A 42 24.36 1.97 -3.03
N GLY A 43 24.63 0.75 -2.60
CA GLY A 43 24.74 0.43 -1.19
C GLY A 43 25.38 -0.92 -0.91
N THR A 44 25.29 -1.29 0.36
CA THR A 44 25.73 -2.59 0.86
C THR A 44 24.53 -3.46 1.21
N TRP A 45 24.71 -4.76 1.06
CA TRP A 45 23.71 -5.77 1.34
C TRP A 45 24.33 -6.93 2.11
N GLN A 46 23.60 -7.45 3.09
CA GLN A 46 23.95 -8.65 3.82
C GLN A 46 22.72 -9.51 4.07
N SER A 47 22.90 -10.82 3.95
CA SER A 47 21.92 -11.82 4.36
C SER A 47 22.55 -12.83 5.30
N VAL A 48 21.80 -13.26 6.31
CA VAL A 48 22.17 -14.30 7.27
C VAL A 48 21.00 -15.29 7.31
N ASN A 49 21.22 -16.52 6.86
CA ASN A 49 20.19 -17.55 6.77
C ASN A 49 20.60 -18.77 7.59
N ASP A 50 19.81 -19.11 8.61
CA ASP A 50 19.95 -20.38 9.35
C ASP A 50 19.33 -21.49 8.49
N LEU A 51 20.18 -22.35 7.93
CA LEU A 51 19.70 -23.41 7.05
C LEU A 51 19.00 -24.54 7.84
N GLY A 52 19.26 -24.64 9.14
CA GLY A 52 18.71 -25.63 10.05
C GLY A 52 17.26 -25.37 10.42
N ASP A 53 16.92 -24.15 10.80
CA ASP A 53 15.58 -23.80 11.30
C ASP A 53 14.82 -22.77 10.46
N GLY A 54 15.49 -22.09 9.52
CA GLY A 54 14.87 -21.14 8.61
C GLY A 54 14.75 -19.73 9.14
N ARG A 55 15.39 -19.40 10.27
CA ARG A 55 15.60 -18.00 10.66
C ARG A 55 16.39 -17.28 9.58
N PHE A 56 16.02 -16.05 9.29
CA PHE A 56 16.71 -15.24 8.30
C PHE A 56 16.76 -13.78 8.70
N ALA A 57 17.78 -13.08 8.22
CA ALA A 57 17.87 -11.64 8.30
C ALA A 57 18.48 -11.09 7.02
N THR A 58 17.92 -10.03 6.49
CA THR A 58 18.46 -9.27 5.36
C THR A 58 18.59 -7.81 5.78
N ARG A 59 19.74 -7.20 5.49
CA ARG A 59 20.04 -5.80 5.80
C ARG A 59 20.57 -5.12 4.55
N THR A 60 20.03 -3.96 4.26
CA THR A 60 20.41 -3.12 3.13
C THR A 60 20.68 -1.71 3.62
N ASP A 61 21.84 -1.16 3.26
CA ASP A 61 22.19 0.25 3.46
C ASP A 61 22.46 0.90 2.10
N LEU A 62 21.51 1.73 1.63
CA LEU A 62 21.60 2.46 0.35
C LEU A 62 22.20 3.86 0.53
N ASN A 63 22.91 4.10 1.64
CA ASN A 63 23.44 5.39 2.10
C ASN A 63 22.37 6.45 2.44
N ALA A 64 21.31 6.57 1.64
CA ALA A 64 20.19 7.49 1.88
C ALA A 64 19.26 6.99 3.00
N PHE A 65 19.04 5.68 3.06
CA PHE A 65 18.22 5.01 4.05
C PHE A 65 18.65 3.55 4.20
N ARG A 66 18.18 2.94 5.30
CA ARG A 66 18.42 1.54 5.64
C ARG A 66 17.10 0.82 5.74
N ILE A 67 17.05 -0.40 5.22
CA ILE A 67 15.91 -1.31 5.37
C ILE A 67 16.40 -2.66 5.85
N ALA A 68 15.54 -3.39 6.55
CA ALA A 68 15.84 -4.74 6.97
C ALA A 68 14.58 -5.59 7.09
N GLU A 69 14.74 -6.89 6.87
CA GLU A 69 13.75 -7.90 7.24
C GLU A 69 14.42 -8.93 8.15
N THR A 70 13.75 -9.38 9.19
CA THR A 70 14.31 -10.34 10.16
C THR A 70 13.24 -11.28 10.68
N TYR A 71 13.41 -12.58 10.49
CA TYR A 71 12.59 -13.62 11.06
C TYR A 71 13.37 -14.36 12.16
N ASP A 72 12.91 -14.22 13.40
CA ASP A 72 13.55 -14.80 14.59
C ASP A 72 13.16 -16.27 14.84
N GLY A 73 12.36 -16.86 13.94
CA GLY A 73 11.81 -18.22 14.07
C GLY A 73 10.37 -18.23 14.62
N ARG A 74 9.88 -17.07 15.07
CA ARG A 74 8.52 -16.87 15.57
C ARG A 74 7.86 -15.62 15.00
N THR A 75 8.59 -14.53 14.85
CA THR A 75 8.10 -13.22 14.43
C THR A 75 8.98 -12.70 13.30
N HIS A 76 8.32 -12.30 12.23
CA HIS A 76 8.94 -11.61 11.11
C HIS A 76 8.80 -10.11 11.33
N TRP A 77 9.91 -9.39 11.33
CA TRP A 77 9.99 -7.95 11.50
C TRP A 77 10.45 -7.30 10.20
N ARG A 78 9.92 -6.12 9.93
CA ARG A 78 10.42 -5.22 8.90
C ARG A 78 10.92 -3.93 9.55
N VAL A 79 12.02 -3.41 9.02
CA VAL A 79 12.52 -2.05 9.26
C VAL A 79 12.36 -1.28 7.96
N GLU A 80 11.57 -0.21 8.00
CA GLU A 80 11.28 0.65 6.84
C GLU A 80 12.31 1.81 6.72
N PRO A 81 12.35 2.59 5.62
CA PRO A 81 13.37 3.61 5.37
C PRO A 81 13.60 4.68 6.44
N SER A 82 12.61 5.03 7.26
CA SER A 82 12.77 5.93 8.42
C SER A 82 13.44 5.25 9.63
N GLY A 83 13.61 3.92 9.56
CA GLY A 83 14.18 3.06 10.60
C GLY A 83 13.17 2.63 11.67
N GLY A 84 11.90 2.99 11.51
CA GLY A 84 10.80 2.41 12.27
C GLY A 84 10.62 0.93 11.93
N SER A 85 9.92 0.20 12.79
CA SER A 85 9.75 -1.24 12.60
C SER A 85 8.44 -1.78 13.13
N HIS A 86 7.84 -2.68 12.37
CA HIS A 86 6.64 -3.42 12.72
C HIS A 86 6.80 -4.91 12.38
N LYS A 87 5.86 -5.73 12.88
CA LYS A 87 5.81 -7.16 12.58
C LYS A 87 5.13 -7.36 11.24
N LEU A 88 5.44 -8.41 10.50
CA LEU A 88 4.67 -8.92 9.37
C LEU A 88 3.87 -10.15 9.85
N ASP A 89 2.66 -9.91 10.34
CA ASP A 89 1.86 -10.86 11.13
C ASP A 89 0.39 -11.00 10.68
N SER A 90 0.04 -10.41 9.53
CA SER A 90 -1.22 -10.75 8.87
C SER A 90 -1.25 -12.23 8.48
N PRO A 91 -2.43 -12.86 8.37
CA PRO A 91 -2.52 -14.25 7.94
C PRO A 91 -1.79 -14.52 6.61
N PHE A 92 -1.78 -13.56 5.68
CA PHE A 92 -1.02 -13.67 4.43
C PHE A 92 0.49 -13.57 4.68
N ALA A 93 0.95 -12.56 5.43
CA ALA A 93 2.37 -12.39 5.76
C ALA A 93 2.96 -13.58 6.52
N LEU A 94 2.21 -14.21 7.42
CA LEU A 94 2.65 -15.42 8.12
C LEU A 94 2.90 -16.58 7.16
N ARG A 95 2.00 -16.80 6.18
CA ARG A 95 2.20 -17.85 5.15
C ARG A 95 3.36 -17.50 4.23
N ARG A 96 3.47 -16.23 3.82
CA ARG A 96 4.63 -15.77 3.03
C ARG A 96 5.95 -16.00 3.76
N THR A 97 6.00 -15.71 5.05
CA THR A 97 7.17 -15.94 5.91
C THR A 97 7.59 -17.42 5.92
N GLN A 98 6.63 -18.36 5.95
CA GLN A 98 6.96 -19.80 5.84
C GLN A 98 7.60 -20.15 4.49
N THR A 99 7.13 -19.54 3.40
CA THR A 99 7.74 -19.71 2.08
C THR A 99 9.14 -19.11 2.03
N SER A 100 9.34 -17.89 2.56
CA SER A 100 10.65 -17.26 2.66
C SER A 100 11.63 -18.07 3.51
N ALA A 101 11.21 -18.59 4.67
CA ALA A 101 12.01 -19.47 5.51
C ALA A 101 12.39 -20.77 4.79
N TRP A 102 11.48 -21.34 3.99
CA TRP A 102 11.78 -22.52 3.17
C TRP A 102 12.77 -22.22 2.03
N LEU A 103 12.64 -21.06 1.37
CA LEU A 103 13.58 -20.60 0.34
C LEU A 103 14.97 -20.29 0.93
N ALA A 104 15.03 -19.64 2.09
CA ALA A 104 16.28 -19.32 2.79
C ALA A 104 17.11 -20.58 3.11
N ARG A 105 16.44 -21.73 3.24
CA ARG A 105 17.04 -23.06 3.48
C ARG A 105 17.30 -23.86 2.20
N PHE A 106 17.19 -23.25 1.02
CA PHE A 106 17.26 -23.91 -0.28
C PHE A 106 16.32 -25.12 -0.39
N GLY A 107 15.12 -25.02 0.18
CA GLY A 107 14.21 -26.16 0.33
C GLY A 107 13.79 -26.84 -0.98
N TRP A 108 14.07 -26.23 -2.13
CA TRP A 108 13.85 -26.83 -3.44
C TRP A 108 14.81 -27.98 -3.75
N LEU A 109 16.00 -28.03 -3.15
CA LEU A 109 17.05 -29.02 -3.44
C LEU A 109 16.65 -30.46 -3.11
N GLN A 110 15.73 -30.66 -2.16
CA GLN A 110 15.20 -31.98 -1.80
C GLN A 110 13.68 -32.02 -1.90
N ALA A 111 13.17 -32.98 -2.69
CA ALA A 111 11.73 -33.27 -2.75
C ALA A 111 11.17 -33.58 -1.35
N GLY A 112 10.03 -32.96 -1.02
CA GLY A 112 9.37 -33.14 0.28
C GLY A 112 9.98 -32.37 1.45
N PHE A 113 11.11 -31.68 1.29
CA PHE A 113 11.69 -30.85 2.37
C PHE A 113 10.68 -29.79 2.85
N GLY A 114 10.55 -29.64 4.17
CA GLY A 114 9.55 -28.76 4.79
C GLY A 114 8.10 -29.20 4.52
N ALA A 115 7.87 -30.48 4.20
CA ALA A 115 6.60 -31.03 3.75
C ALA A 115 5.98 -30.24 2.57
N ALA A 116 6.83 -29.71 1.70
CA ALA A 116 6.40 -28.94 0.55
C ALA A 116 5.73 -29.83 -0.51
N ARG A 117 4.51 -29.45 -0.91
CA ARG A 117 3.85 -30.03 -2.09
C ARG A 117 4.47 -29.46 -3.35
N ARG A 118 4.53 -30.24 -4.43
CA ARG A 118 5.07 -29.80 -5.71
C ARG A 118 4.13 -30.19 -6.84
N SER A 119 3.97 -29.31 -7.82
CA SER A 119 3.35 -29.66 -9.09
C SER A 119 4.30 -30.54 -9.91
N ALA A 120 3.77 -31.19 -10.95
CA ALA A 120 4.62 -31.70 -12.02
C ALA A 120 5.43 -30.55 -12.65
N ALA A 121 6.65 -30.86 -13.07
CA ALA A 121 7.47 -29.93 -13.84
C ALA A 121 6.92 -29.80 -15.27
N THR A 122 6.92 -28.58 -15.78
CA THR A 122 6.48 -28.23 -17.14
C THR A 122 7.63 -27.53 -17.86
N GLU A 123 7.80 -27.79 -19.17
CA GLU A 123 8.76 -27.03 -19.97
C GLU A 123 8.13 -25.70 -20.38
N ARG A 124 8.85 -24.59 -20.16
CA ARG A 124 8.45 -23.26 -20.64
C ARG A 124 9.61 -22.59 -21.36
N THR A 125 9.31 -21.88 -22.44
CA THR A 125 10.31 -21.12 -23.20
C THR A 125 10.05 -19.63 -23.05
N GLU A 126 11.05 -18.87 -22.63
CA GLU A 126 11.02 -17.41 -22.55
C GLU A 126 12.26 -16.81 -23.19
N LYS A 127 12.06 -15.84 -24.10
CA LYS A 127 13.14 -15.15 -24.84
C LYS A 127 14.13 -16.14 -25.49
N GLY A 128 13.63 -17.26 -26.01
CA GLY A 128 14.43 -18.31 -26.64
C GLY A 128 15.17 -19.25 -25.69
N LYS A 129 15.08 -19.07 -24.37
CA LYS A 129 15.66 -19.96 -23.36
C LYS A 129 14.59 -20.88 -22.78
N ARG A 130 14.90 -22.17 -22.70
CA ARG A 130 14.02 -23.20 -22.10
C ARG A 130 14.28 -23.31 -20.60
N TYR A 131 13.20 -23.53 -19.85
CA TYR A 131 13.20 -23.71 -18.41
C TYR A 131 12.34 -24.91 -18.01
N SER A 132 12.76 -25.61 -16.96
CA SER A 132 11.91 -26.56 -16.24
C SER A 132 11.23 -25.82 -15.10
N VAL A 133 9.89 -25.79 -15.10
CA VAL A 133 9.10 -24.96 -14.19
C VAL A 133 8.16 -25.81 -13.36
N LEU A 134 8.23 -25.67 -12.05
CA LEU A 134 7.30 -26.30 -11.12
C LEU A 134 6.83 -25.31 -10.06
N THR A 135 5.66 -25.53 -9.48
CA THR A 135 5.20 -24.78 -8.31
C THR A 135 5.48 -25.60 -7.05
N ALA A 136 6.11 -24.99 -6.06
CA ALA A 136 6.27 -25.56 -4.73
C ALA A 136 5.39 -24.80 -3.72
N THR A 137 4.77 -25.51 -2.80
CA THR A 137 3.98 -24.92 -1.69
C THR A 137 4.44 -25.55 -0.39
N PRO A 138 5.33 -24.86 0.37
CA PRO A 138 5.75 -25.31 1.71
C PRO A 138 4.57 -25.48 2.65
N ARG A 139 4.70 -26.33 3.67
CA ARG A 139 3.61 -26.53 4.65
C ARG A 139 3.29 -25.20 5.33
N GLY A 140 2.03 -24.76 5.20
CA GLY A 140 1.58 -23.49 5.76
C GLY A 140 2.12 -22.26 5.03
N GLY A 141 2.78 -22.44 3.88
CA GLY A 141 3.32 -21.36 3.05
C GLY A 141 2.43 -20.99 1.87
N GLU A 142 2.80 -19.88 1.21
CA GLU A 142 2.27 -19.49 -0.10
C GLU A 142 2.98 -20.25 -1.24
N PRO A 143 2.30 -20.50 -2.38
CA PRO A 143 2.93 -21.08 -3.56
C PRO A 143 4.05 -20.21 -4.14
N VAL A 144 5.12 -20.84 -4.60
CA VAL A 144 6.22 -20.22 -5.35
C VAL A 144 6.49 -21.00 -6.63
N GLU A 145 6.54 -20.30 -7.78
CA GLU A 145 7.00 -20.90 -9.03
C GLU A 145 8.54 -20.92 -9.03
N LEU A 146 9.11 -22.08 -9.34
CA LEU A 146 10.55 -22.32 -9.41
C LEU A 146 10.91 -22.65 -10.85
N TRP A 147 11.82 -21.87 -11.43
CA TRP A 147 12.27 -21.99 -12.81
C TRP A 147 13.72 -22.42 -12.82
N PHE A 148 13.99 -23.62 -13.30
CA PHE A 148 15.32 -24.21 -13.37
C PHE A 148 15.88 -24.14 -14.78
N ASP A 149 17.17 -23.87 -14.89
CA ASP A 149 17.92 -24.08 -16.13
C ASP A 149 18.07 -25.59 -16.36
N PRO A 150 17.57 -26.16 -17.47
CA PRO A 150 17.61 -27.60 -17.69
C PRO A 150 19.02 -28.13 -17.97
N ALA A 151 19.97 -27.28 -18.36
CA ALA A 151 21.35 -27.69 -18.64
C ALA A 151 22.19 -27.75 -17.37
N SER A 152 22.06 -26.76 -16.48
CA SER A 152 22.85 -26.74 -15.23
C SER A 152 22.11 -27.29 -14.01
N GLY A 153 20.78 -27.33 -14.04
CA GLY A 153 19.94 -27.63 -12.88
C GLY A 153 19.83 -26.48 -11.86
N ASP A 154 20.49 -25.34 -12.11
CA ASP A 154 20.44 -24.19 -11.21
C ASP A 154 19.05 -23.54 -11.23
N LEU A 155 18.64 -23.00 -10.08
CA LEU A 155 17.41 -22.22 -9.97
C LEU A 155 17.61 -20.86 -10.65
N ALA A 156 17.15 -20.71 -11.88
CA ALA A 156 17.30 -19.46 -12.62
C ALA A 156 16.38 -18.36 -12.09
N ARG A 157 15.18 -18.71 -11.61
CA ARG A 157 14.17 -17.72 -11.17
C ARG A 157 13.15 -18.29 -10.18
N THR A 158 12.70 -17.46 -9.23
CA THR A 158 11.44 -17.65 -8.50
C THR A 158 10.40 -16.60 -8.89
N VAL A 159 9.12 -16.98 -8.85
CA VAL A 159 7.99 -16.04 -8.95
C VAL A 159 7.04 -16.29 -7.80
N GLU A 160 6.78 -15.25 -7.01
CA GLU A 160 5.92 -15.27 -5.83
C GLU A 160 4.77 -14.27 -5.97
N GLN A 161 3.58 -14.63 -5.48
CA GLN A 161 2.51 -13.66 -5.29
C GLN A 161 2.82 -12.84 -4.03
N ASP A 162 2.85 -11.52 -4.18
CA ASP A 162 2.79 -10.57 -3.09
C ASP A 162 1.37 -10.09 -2.82
N TRP A 163 1.20 -9.18 -1.88
CA TRP A 163 -0.14 -8.82 -1.43
C TRP A 163 -0.99 -8.18 -2.53
N PHE A 164 -0.41 -7.55 -3.57
CA PHE A 164 -1.16 -7.03 -4.73
C PHE A 164 -0.47 -7.20 -6.10
N ARG A 165 0.73 -7.78 -6.14
CA ARG A 165 1.57 -7.90 -7.35
C ARG A 165 2.40 -9.16 -7.32
N LYS A 166 3.05 -9.50 -8.45
CA LYS A 166 4.02 -10.59 -8.49
C LYS A 166 5.43 -10.05 -8.22
N LEU A 167 6.22 -10.84 -7.51
CA LEU A 167 7.64 -10.60 -7.32
C LEU A 167 8.42 -11.69 -8.05
N GLU A 168 9.29 -11.27 -8.95
CA GLU A 168 10.25 -12.12 -9.66
C GLU A 168 11.63 -11.96 -9.01
N THR A 169 12.29 -13.07 -8.65
CA THR A 169 13.71 -13.05 -8.27
C THR A 169 14.50 -13.93 -9.22
N ARG A 170 15.49 -13.36 -9.90
CA ARG A 170 16.38 -14.04 -10.84
C ARG A 170 17.74 -14.25 -10.22
N TYR A 171 18.33 -15.42 -10.48
CA TYR A 171 19.62 -15.81 -9.95
C TYR A 171 20.57 -16.12 -11.11
N ALA A 172 21.79 -15.61 -11.03
CA ALA A 172 22.80 -15.77 -12.07
C ALA A 172 24.22 -15.79 -11.47
N ASP A 173 25.22 -15.98 -12.34
CA ASP A 173 26.63 -16.07 -11.96
C ASP A 173 26.84 -17.12 -10.85
N TYR A 174 26.38 -18.32 -11.15
CA TYR A 174 26.45 -19.44 -10.24
C TYR A 174 27.93 -19.85 -10.07
N ARG A 175 28.48 -19.78 -8.84
CA ARG A 175 29.81 -20.31 -8.46
C ARG A 175 29.76 -21.37 -7.36
N THR A 176 30.78 -22.21 -7.27
CA THR A 176 30.85 -23.25 -6.22
C THR A 176 31.54 -22.67 -4.99
N VAL A 177 30.88 -22.71 -3.84
CA VAL A 177 31.44 -22.30 -2.53
C VAL A 177 31.22 -23.43 -1.54
N ALA A 178 32.29 -23.95 -0.93
CA ALA A 178 32.23 -25.07 0.01
C ALA A 178 31.38 -26.25 -0.52
N GLY A 179 31.55 -26.60 -1.79
CA GLY A 179 30.81 -27.68 -2.45
C GLY A 179 29.36 -27.35 -2.85
N ARG A 180 28.87 -26.12 -2.61
CA ARG A 180 27.51 -25.69 -2.93
C ARG A 180 27.49 -24.75 -4.13
N ARG A 181 26.56 -24.97 -5.07
CA ARG A 181 26.29 -24.07 -6.20
C ARG A 181 25.46 -22.87 -5.70
N LEU A 182 26.06 -21.68 -5.60
CA LEU A 182 25.39 -20.47 -5.11
C LEU A 182 25.45 -19.33 -6.15
N PRO A 183 24.41 -18.48 -6.26
CA PRO A 183 24.38 -17.37 -7.20
C PRO A 183 25.20 -16.18 -6.70
N PHE A 184 25.97 -15.51 -7.56
CA PHE A 184 26.69 -14.28 -7.22
C PHE A 184 25.99 -13.03 -7.75
N THR A 185 24.92 -13.20 -8.53
CA THR A 185 24.02 -12.11 -8.95
C THR A 185 22.58 -12.49 -8.62
N VAL A 186 21.90 -11.62 -7.88
CA VAL A 186 20.47 -11.75 -7.56
C VAL A 186 19.76 -10.49 -8.01
N VAL A 187 18.70 -10.64 -8.79
CA VAL A 187 17.91 -9.51 -9.29
C VAL A 187 16.46 -9.73 -8.94
N ARG A 188 15.90 -8.86 -8.10
CA ARG A 188 14.48 -8.91 -7.74
C ARG A 188 13.73 -7.78 -8.43
N SER A 189 12.54 -8.09 -8.96
CA SER A 189 11.70 -7.12 -9.66
C SER A 189 10.23 -7.35 -9.35
N ASP A 190 9.50 -6.25 -9.25
CA ASP A 190 8.04 -6.22 -9.13
C ASP A 190 7.33 -5.87 -10.46
N GLY A 191 8.09 -5.82 -11.56
CA GLY A 191 7.65 -5.38 -12.89
C GLY A 191 7.78 -3.87 -13.16
N HIS A 192 7.99 -3.05 -12.13
CA HIS A 192 8.17 -1.60 -12.24
C HIS A 192 9.52 -1.13 -11.70
N ASN A 193 9.99 -1.77 -10.63
CA ASN A 193 11.25 -1.54 -9.96
C ASN A 193 12.12 -2.80 -10.07
N GLU A 194 13.43 -2.59 -10.08
CA GLU A 194 14.42 -3.66 -10.04
C GLU A 194 15.48 -3.32 -8.98
N GLU A 195 15.80 -4.30 -8.13
CA GLU A 195 16.96 -4.28 -7.25
C GLU A 195 17.94 -5.37 -7.69
N ARG A 196 19.22 -5.02 -7.74
CA ARG A 196 20.31 -5.91 -8.16
C ARG A 196 21.32 -6.02 -7.04
N THR A 197 21.51 -7.23 -6.56
CA THR A 197 22.53 -7.57 -5.58
C THR A 197 23.66 -8.34 -6.27
N ILE A 198 24.89 -7.83 -6.13
CA ILE A 198 26.12 -8.53 -6.50
C ILE A 198 26.74 -9.03 -5.19
N ILE A 199 26.81 -10.35 -5.03
CA ILE A 199 27.29 -10.98 -3.81
C ILE A 199 28.80 -11.17 -3.94
N ASP A 200 29.56 -10.61 -3.00
CA ASP A 200 31.02 -10.69 -3.00
C ASP A 200 31.49 -11.95 -2.29
N THR A 201 30.83 -12.29 -1.17
CA THR A 201 31.27 -13.38 -0.29
C THR A 201 30.11 -14.21 0.23
N TYR A 202 30.42 -15.49 0.41
CA TYR A 202 29.62 -16.44 1.16
C TYR A 202 30.47 -17.05 2.27
N ARG A 203 29.94 -17.11 3.49
CA ARG A 203 30.56 -17.79 4.63
C ARG A 203 29.56 -18.79 5.21
N LEU A 204 30.01 -20.03 5.37
CA LEU A 204 29.27 -21.04 6.11
C LEU A 204 29.85 -21.11 7.51
N LEU A 205 28.98 -20.91 8.50
CA LEU A 205 29.32 -20.99 9.91
C LEU A 205 28.52 -22.12 10.56
N PRO A 206 29.05 -22.80 11.59
CA PRO A 206 28.27 -23.78 12.34
C PRO A 206 27.03 -23.17 13.00
N THR A 207 27.12 -21.91 13.41
CA THR A 207 26.02 -21.15 14.03
C THR A 207 26.08 -19.68 13.63
N ALA A 208 24.94 -19.00 13.70
CA ALA A 208 24.84 -17.59 13.38
C ALA A 208 25.59 -16.74 14.43
N PRO A 209 26.17 -15.60 14.02
CA PRO A 209 26.67 -14.60 14.96
C PRO A 209 25.59 -14.20 15.97
N ALA A 210 26.02 -13.80 17.17
CA ALA A 210 25.10 -13.34 18.21
C ALA A 210 24.20 -12.20 17.68
N ASN A 211 22.92 -12.25 18.03
CA ASN A 211 21.91 -11.25 17.68
C ASN A 211 21.62 -11.09 16.18
N SER A 212 22.07 -12.00 15.30
CA SER A 212 21.76 -11.92 13.86
C SER A 212 20.26 -11.82 13.56
N TYR A 213 19.42 -12.47 14.38
CA TYR A 213 17.96 -12.51 14.23
C TYR A 213 17.21 -11.76 15.34
N ALA A 214 17.90 -10.90 16.10
CA ALA A 214 17.24 -10.16 17.18
C ALA A 214 16.16 -9.22 16.62
N ALA A 215 15.07 -9.05 17.37
CA ALA A 215 14.04 -8.07 17.04
C ALA A 215 14.67 -6.67 16.87
N PRO A 216 14.25 -5.88 15.88
CA PRO A 216 14.78 -4.53 15.69
C PRO A 216 14.60 -3.66 16.93
N ARG A 217 15.62 -2.89 17.25
CA ARG A 217 15.55 -1.89 18.32
C ARG A 217 14.75 -0.70 17.82
N GLN A 218 13.83 -0.22 18.65
CA GLN A 218 13.09 1.01 18.39
C GLN A 218 14.03 2.21 18.44
N LEU A 219 13.86 3.16 17.51
CA LEU A 219 14.66 4.36 17.45
C LEU A 219 14.35 5.32 18.61
N ASP A 220 15.40 5.96 19.11
CA ASP A 220 15.33 7.06 20.08
C ASP A 220 15.56 8.39 19.35
N ASP A 221 14.70 8.66 18.36
CA ASP A 221 14.79 9.80 17.45
C ASP A 221 13.67 10.82 17.66
N HIS A 222 12.83 10.62 18.69
CA HIS A 222 11.66 11.43 18.96
C HIS A 222 11.54 11.84 20.42
N THR A 223 10.93 12.99 20.68
CA THR A 223 10.64 13.48 22.03
C THR A 223 9.22 14.02 22.10
N LEU A 224 8.57 13.82 23.24
CA LEU A 224 7.22 14.28 23.51
C LEU A 224 7.04 14.51 25.02
N PRO A 225 6.30 15.54 25.48
CA PRO A 225 5.98 15.71 26.88
C PRO A 225 5.20 14.51 27.44
N ALA A 226 5.35 14.22 28.74
CA ALA A 226 4.67 13.09 29.39
C ALA A 226 3.14 13.11 29.24
N LYS A 227 2.53 14.31 29.16
CA LYS A 227 1.10 14.51 28.92
C LYS A 227 0.65 14.29 27.46
N GLY A 228 1.60 14.10 26.54
CA GLY A 228 1.35 14.12 25.11
C GLY A 228 1.15 15.53 24.54
N THR A 229 0.68 15.59 23.30
CA THR A 229 0.30 16.84 22.62
C THR A 229 -0.94 16.61 21.78
N THR A 230 -1.78 17.63 21.64
CA THR A 230 -2.98 17.60 20.80
C THR A 230 -2.94 18.75 19.81
N VAL A 231 -3.23 18.46 18.55
CA VAL A 231 -3.35 19.44 17.47
C VAL A 231 -4.73 19.37 16.83
N ALA A 232 -5.14 20.46 16.19
CA ALA A 232 -6.35 20.46 15.37
C ALA A 232 -6.16 19.54 14.15
N ALA A 233 -7.21 18.79 13.83
CA ALA A 233 -7.30 17.92 12.68
C ALA A 233 -8.59 18.27 11.92
N THR A 234 -8.47 19.02 10.85
CA THR A 234 -9.61 19.40 10.00
C THR A 234 -10.06 18.15 9.26
N VAL A 235 -11.31 17.70 9.44
CA VAL A 235 -11.78 16.40 8.93
C VAL A 235 -12.36 16.47 7.51
N PHE A 236 -12.82 17.65 7.08
CA PHE A 236 -13.46 17.84 5.78
C PHE A 236 -12.83 19.05 5.07
N PRO A 237 -12.53 18.95 3.75
CA PRO A 237 -12.79 17.83 2.85
C PRO A 237 -11.82 16.64 2.96
N GLN A 238 -10.74 16.82 3.70
CA GLN A 238 -9.68 15.83 3.90
C GLN A 238 -9.12 15.99 5.32
N LEU A 239 -8.53 14.95 5.90
CA LEU A 239 -7.94 15.00 7.23
C LEU A 239 -6.62 15.78 7.25
N VAL A 240 -6.68 17.09 7.50
CA VAL A 240 -5.52 17.99 7.48
C VAL A 240 -5.04 18.33 8.89
N ILE A 241 -3.73 18.22 9.11
CA ILE A 241 -3.03 18.71 10.31
C ILE A 241 -1.97 19.74 9.94
N GLU A 242 -1.59 20.57 10.91
CA GLU A 242 -0.42 21.44 10.81
C GLU A 242 0.80 20.77 11.44
N ALA A 243 1.95 20.91 10.80
CA ALA A 243 3.24 20.47 11.29
C ALA A 243 4.33 21.45 10.85
N SER A 244 5.46 21.47 11.56
CA SER A 244 6.65 22.22 11.16
C SER A 244 7.71 21.27 10.63
N VAL A 245 8.26 21.58 9.46
CA VAL A 245 9.37 20.83 8.84
C VAL A 245 10.57 21.76 8.75
N ASN A 246 11.67 21.38 9.42
CA ASN A 246 12.88 22.21 9.56
C ASN A 246 12.56 23.65 10.01
N GLY A 247 11.60 23.82 10.92
CA GLY A 247 11.18 25.11 11.46
C GLY A 247 10.15 25.87 10.62
N ARG A 248 9.71 25.34 9.47
CA ARG A 248 8.70 25.98 8.62
C ARG A 248 7.32 25.36 8.81
N PRO A 249 6.29 26.12 9.22
CA PRO A 249 4.93 25.61 9.37
C PRO A 249 4.32 25.28 8.01
N MET A 250 3.66 24.13 7.95
CA MET A 250 3.10 23.54 6.73
C MET A 250 1.86 22.71 7.08
N HIS A 251 1.06 22.40 6.07
CA HIS A 251 -0.14 21.59 6.23
C HIS A 251 0.00 20.26 5.50
N PHE A 252 -0.42 19.19 6.16
CA PHE A 252 -0.28 17.83 5.65
C PHE A 252 -1.61 17.11 5.75
N LEU A 253 -1.84 16.18 4.83
CA LEU A 253 -2.81 15.13 5.08
C LEU A 253 -2.22 14.15 6.08
N PHE A 254 -3.00 13.80 7.10
CA PHE A 254 -2.64 12.70 7.97
C PHE A 254 -3.15 11.39 7.36
N ASP A 255 -2.23 10.51 6.97
CA ASP A 255 -2.49 9.34 6.14
C ASP A 255 -1.87 8.07 6.75
N THR A 256 -2.66 7.28 7.48
CA THR A 256 -2.23 5.99 8.03
C THR A 256 -2.02 4.90 6.97
N GLY A 257 -2.42 5.14 5.73
CA GLY A 257 -2.22 4.24 4.59
C GLY A 257 -0.93 4.49 3.82
N GLY A 258 -0.14 5.51 4.21
CA GLY A 258 1.09 5.90 3.51
C GLY A 258 2.25 6.30 4.42
N HIS A 259 3.38 6.55 3.78
CA HIS A 259 4.58 7.12 4.40
C HIS A 259 4.51 8.65 4.45
N SER A 260 5.46 9.23 5.17
CA SER A 260 5.73 10.67 5.15
C SER A 260 6.26 11.08 3.78
N ILE A 261 5.49 11.93 3.12
CA ILE A 261 5.69 12.37 1.74
C ILE A 261 5.71 13.88 1.68
N LEU A 262 6.63 14.45 0.91
CA LEU A 262 6.61 15.85 0.48
C LEU A 262 6.25 15.93 -1.01
N SER A 263 5.53 16.98 -1.39
CA SER A 263 5.42 17.37 -2.79
C SER A 263 6.78 17.91 -3.29
N PRO A 264 7.05 17.87 -4.61
CA PRO A 264 8.24 18.49 -5.18
C PRO A 264 8.37 19.98 -4.82
N ASP A 265 7.24 20.71 -4.77
CA ASP A 265 7.21 22.12 -4.38
C ASP A 265 7.59 22.34 -2.91
N ALA A 266 7.10 21.49 -2.01
CA ALA A 266 7.44 21.57 -0.60
C ALA A 266 8.93 21.25 -0.37
N ALA A 267 9.45 20.20 -1.02
CA ALA A 267 10.87 19.85 -0.96
C ALA A 267 11.76 21.00 -1.47
N ARG A 268 11.43 21.61 -2.61
CA ARG A 268 12.12 22.81 -3.13
C ARG A 268 12.07 23.98 -2.15
N THR A 269 10.89 24.25 -1.59
CA THR A 269 10.70 25.34 -0.62
C THR A 269 11.57 25.15 0.62
N LEU A 270 11.76 23.90 1.05
CA LEU A 270 12.60 23.54 2.19
C LEU A 270 14.11 23.48 1.87
N GLY A 271 14.50 23.63 0.60
CA GLY A 271 15.89 23.47 0.16
C GLY A 271 16.39 22.04 0.29
N LEU A 272 15.50 21.05 0.22
CA LEU A 272 15.84 19.63 0.30
C LEU A 272 16.21 19.09 -1.08
N THR A 273 17.22 18.23 -1.12
CA THR A 273 17.65 17.54 -2.34
C THR A 273 17.11 16.12 -2.32
N PRO A 274 16.20 15.76 -3.23
CA PRO A 274 15.79 14.37 -3.41
C PRO A 274 16.91 13.56 -4.09
N VAL A 275 17.03 12.29 -3.72
CA VAL A 275 17.99 11.33 -4.27
C VAL A 275 17.28 10.03 -4.65
N GLY A 276 17.91 9.27 -5.56
CA GLY A 276 17.34 8.03 -6.07
C GLY A 276 16.07 8.24 -6.89
N GLY A 277 15.37 7.13 -7.13
CA GLY A 277 14.16 7.07 -7.92
C GLY A 277 13.57 5.66 -7.96
N VAL A 278 12.31 5.52 -7.58
CA VAL A 278 11.48 4.31 -7.75
C VAL A 278 10.13 4.69 -8.34
N ARG A 279 9.39 3.69 -8.78
CA ARG A 279 8.00 3.80 -9.19
C ARG A 279 7.10 3.35 -8.05
N SER A 280 6.26 4.25 -7.58
CA SER A 280 5.29 4.03 -6.51
C SER A 280 3.89 3.82 -7.07
N GLY A 281 3.10 2.96 -6.45
CA GLY A 281 1.71 2.68 -6.83
C GLY A 281 0.71 3.24 -5.82
N GLY A 282 -0.58 3.16 -6.15
CA GLY A 282 -1.67 3.55 -5.25
C GLY A 282 -3.03 3.16 -5.81
N THR A 283 -4.07 3.92 -5.48
CA THR A 283 -5.37 3.81 -6.18
C THR A 283 -5.19 4.24 -7.65
N GLY A 284 -5.74 3.46 -8.58
CA GLY A 284 -5.49 3.58 -10.03
C GLY A 284 -4.41 2.61 -10.51
N ALA A 285 -4.40 2.31 -11.82
CA ALA A 285 -3.52 1.30 -12.40
C ALA A 285 -2.09 1.79 -12.69
N GLY A 286 -1.85 3.09 -12.63
CA GLY A 286 -0.56 3.69 -12.92
C GLY A 286 0.44 3.63 -11.76
N THR A 287 1.66 4.08 -12.06
CA THR A 287 2.69 4.36 -11.06
C THR A 287 3.21 5.78 -11.24
N ILE A 288 3.79 6.34 -10.19
CA ILE A 288 4.40 7.68 -10.19
C ILE A 288 5.83 7.61 -9.68
N GLU A 289 6.68 8.53 -10.14
CA GLU A 289 8.07 8.59 -9.71
C GLU A 289 8.17 9.10 -8.28
N GLN A 290 8.92 8.36 -7.46
CA GLN A 290 9.18 8.65 -6.06
C GLN A 290 10.68 8.73 -5.83
N GLN A 291 11.10 9.81 -5.20
CA GLN A 291 12.48 10.01 -4.76
C GLN A 291 12.53 10.06 -3.22
N PHE A 292 13.73 10.14 -2.65
CA PHE A 292 13.93 10.12 -1.20
C PHE A 292 14.70 11.34 -0.73
N THR A 293 14.38 11.85 0.45
CA THR A 293 15.13 12.93 1.09
C THR A 293 15.15 12.76 2.61
N ARG A 294 15.95 13.56 3.29
CA ARG A 294 16.09 13.56 4.74
C ARG A 294 15.67 14.90 5.32
N VAL A 295 14.75 14.86 6.28
CA VAL A 295 14.27 16.01 7.04
C VAL A 295 14.98 16.03 8.39
N LYS A 296 15.57 17.17 8.77
CA LYS A 296 16.28 17.30 10.04
C LYS A 296 15.32 17.23 11.22
N GLU A 297 14.18 17.90 11.13
CA GLU A 297 13.17 17.93 12.18
C GLU A 297 11.76 17.99 11.59
N LEU A 298 10.89 17.10 12.06
CA LEU A 298 9.44 17.19 11.95
C LEU A 298 8.86 17.46 13.33
N ARG A 299 7.95 18.43 13.43
CA ARG A 299 7.29 18.80 14.69
C ARG A 299 5.78 18.88 14.52
N ILE A 300 5.04 18.21 15.39
CA ILE A 300 3.57 18.21 15.44
C ILE A 300 3.16 18.61 16.86
N GLY A 301 2.73 19.85 17.05
CA GLY A 301 2.58 20.42 18.39
C GLY A 301 3.91 20.34 19.17
N ASP A 302 3.89 19.73 20.36
CA ASP A 302 5.10 19.54 21.18
C ASP A 302 5.89 18.26 20.83
N ALA A 303 5.39 17.42 19.91
CA ALA A 303 6.07 16.22 19.46
C ALA A 303 7.18 16.58 18.47
N VAL A 304 8.36 15.98 18.63
CA VAL A 304 9.52 16.19 17.75
C VAL A 304 10.02 14.85 17.25
N MET A 305 10.28 14.75 15.95
CA MET A 305 10.97 13.63 15.31
C MET A 305 12.18 14.20 14.57
N ARG A 306 13.36 13.61 14.76
CA ARG A 306 14.64 14.10 14.23
C ARG A 306 15.20 13.13 13.22
N ASP A 307 15.88 13.63 12.18
CA ASP A 307 16.49 12.80 11.14
C ASP A 307 15.50 11.79 10.54
N GLN A 308 14.49 12.32 9.86
CA GLN A 308 13.40 11.54 9.29
C GLN A 308 13.58 11.36 7.80
N ALA A 309 13.42 10.12 7.33
CA ALA A 309 13.31 9.85 5.90
C ALA A 309 11.96 10.33 5.39
N PHE A 310 11.96 11.00 4.25
CA PHE A 310 10.76 11.41 3.53
C PHE A 310 10.85 10.95 2.09
N SER A 311 9.71 10.57 1.54
CA SER A 311 9.57 10.42 0.09
C SER A 311 9.22 11.76 -0.55
N VAL A 312 9.65 11.97 -1.79
CA VAL A 312 9.24 13.11 -2.61
C VAL A 312 8.46 12.58 -3.81
N LEU A 313 7.20 12.98 -3.90
CA LEU A 313 6.22 12.37 -4.80
C LEU A 313 5.24 13.42 -5.32
N ASP A 314 5.02 13.46 -6.64
CA ASP A 314 3.97 14.31 -7.21
C ASP A 314 2.60 13.63 -7.04
N LEU A 315 1.86 14.09 -6.04
CA LEU A 315 0.51 13.61 -5.71
C LEU A 315 -0.58 14.23 -6.61
N GLY A 316 -0.20 15.10 -7.54
CA GLY A 316 -1.08 15.81 -8.45
C GLY A 316 -1.77 17.02 -7.83
N TYR A 317 -2.01 18.05 -8.66
CA TYR A 317 -2.59 19.32 -8.23
C TYR A 317 -3.93 19.16 -7.49
N SER A 318 -4.82 18.29 -7.97
CA SER A 318 -6.14 18.05 -7.35
C SER A 318 -6.08 17.55 -5.92
N SER A 319 -5.00 16.87 -5.55
CA SER A 319 -4.83 16.28 -4.22
C SER A 319 -4.25 17.29 -3.22
N MET A 320 -3.52 18.29 -3.73
CA MET A 320 -2.73 19.21 -2.93
C MET A 320 -3.36 20.61 -2.82
N GLU A 321 -4.21 20.99 -3.76
CA GLU A 321 -4.80 22.33 -3.81
C GLU A 321 -5.89 22.55 -2.75
N ARG A 322 -5.97 23.78 -2.24
CA ARG A 322 -6.97 24.19 -1.24
C ARG A 322 -7.62 25.53 -1.59
N GLY A 323 -7.89 25.74 -2.89
CA GLY A 323 -8.44 26.99 -3.39
C GLY A 323 -7.53 28.17 -3.13
N THR A 324 -7.99 29.15 -2.36
CA THR A 324 -7.21 30.34 -1.98
C THR A 324 -6.28 30.13 -0.79
N GLN A 325 -6.39 28.99 -0.10
CA GLN A 325 -5.48 28.66 1.00
C GLN A 325 -4.15 28.13 0.44
N PRO A 326 -3.04 28.21 1.21
CA PRO A 326 -1.79 27.56 0.83
C PRO A 326 -2.02 26.09 0.47
N PRO A 327 -1.33 25.51 -0.52
CA PRO A 327 -1.46 24.11 -0.83
C PRO A 327 -0.95 23.23 0.33
N LEU A 328 -1.32 21.97 0.31
CA LEU A 328 -0.73 20.97 1.18
C LEU A 328 0.76 20.78 0.82
N ALA A 329 1.57 20.47 1.82
CA ALA A 329 2.99 20.14 1.66
C ALA A 329 3.20 18.66 1.33
N GLY A 330 2.26 17.79 1.70
CA GLY A 330 2.31 16.36 1.42
C GLY A 330 1.48 15.55 2.40
N LEU A 331 1.99 14.36 2.76
CA LEU A 331 1.35 13.40 3.66
C LEU A 331 2.25 13.16 4.88
N LEU A 332 1.65 12.88 6.03
CA LEU A 332 2.33 12.37 7.24
C LEU A 332 1.59 11.11 7.70
N GLY A 333 2.32 10.02 7.92
CA GLY A 333 1.69 8.71 8.10
C GLY A 333 2.46 7.78 9.02
N LEU A 334 2.92 6.66 8.45
CA LEU A 334 3.55 5.54 9.14
C LEU A 334 4.57 5.96 10.21
N GLU A 335 5.47 6.89 9.87
CA GLU A 335 6.58 7.29 10.73
C GLU A 335 6.08 7.94 12.04
N VAL A 336 4.92 8.62 12.00
CA VAL A 336 4.28 9.22 13.18
C VAL A 336 3.65 8.13 14.05
N VAL A 337 2.89 7.22 13.45
CA VAL A 337 2.13 6.18 14.19
C VAL A 337 3.03 5.07 14.75
N GLU A 338 4.23 4.86 14.20
CA GLU A 338 5.23 3.95 14.77
C GLU A 338 5.94 4.53 16.01
N ARG A 339 6.08 5.87 16.08
CA ARG A 339 6.78 6.57 17.17
C ARG A 339 5.86 6.97 18.32
N PHE A 340 4.58 7.19 18.05
CA PHE A 340 3.63 7.64 19.06
C PHE A 340 2.38 6.76 19.10
N ILE A 341 1.79 6.63 20.29
CA ILE A 341 0.38 6.25 20.37
C ILE A 341 -0.42 7.42 19.78
N THR A 342 -1.16 7.17 18.72
CA THR A 342 -1.85 8.23 17.97
C THR A 342 -3.35 8.08 18.14
N ARG A 343 -4.02 9.10 18.68
CA ARG A 343 -5.48 9.13 18.85
C ARG A 343 -6.10 10.17 17.92
N LEU A 344 -6.99 9.73 17.04
CA LEU A 344 -7.74 10.56 16.12
C LEU A 344 -9.21 10.62 16.56
N ASP A 345 -9.68 11.82 16.91
CA ASP A 345 -11.08 12.09 17.22
C ASP A 345 -11.70 12.91 16.09
N TYR A 346 -12.45 12.23 15.22
CA TYR A 346 -13.11 12.84 14.08
C TYR A 346 -14.23 13.81 14.49
N ARG A 347 -14.86 13.62 15.66
CA ARG A 347 -15.94 14.50 16.11
C ARG A 347 -15.41 15.79 16.71
N ALA A 348 -14.36 15.66 17.53
CA ALA A 348 -13.68 16.80 18.10
C ALA A 348 -12.77 17.52 17.08
N GLY A 349 -12.41 16.86 15.97
CA GLY A 349 -11.48 17.40 14.98
C GLY A 349 -10.08 17.55 15.56
N THR A 350 -9.58 16.51 16.24
CA THR A 350 -8.27 16.55 16.92
C THR A 350 -7.45 15.30 16.67
N LEU A 351 -6.13 15.49 16.61
CA LEU A 351 -5.12 14.44 16.63
C LEU A 351 -4.29 14.59 17.91
N THR A 352 -4.22 13.54 18.71
CA THR A 352 -3.42 13.51 19.94
C THR A 352 -2.31 12.49 19.81
N LEU A 353 -1.08 12.91 20.07
CA LEU A 353 0.10 12.05 20.15
C LEU A 353 0.44 11.82 21.62
N LEU A 354 0.58 10.57 22.00
CA LEU A 354 0.86 10.13 23.36
C LEU A 354 2.17 9.31 23.40
N PRO A 355 2.94 9.39 24.51
CA PRO A 355 4.10 8.52 24.73
C PRO A 355 3.73 7.04 24.67
N ARG A 356 4.63 6.19 24.16
CA ARG A 356 4.35 4.77 23.92
C ARG A 356 4.20 3.95 25.19
N ASP A 357 4.77 4.39 26.30
CA ASP A 357 4.65 3.77 27.61
C ASP A 357 3.29 4.04 28.29
N GLN A 358 2.52 5.03 27.80
CA GLN A 358 1.14 5.21 28.24
C GLN A 358 0.25 4.01 27.88
N ASN A 359 -0.84 3.86 28.64
CA ASN A 359 -1.84 2.83 28.42
C ASN A 359 -3.23 3.47 28.32
N PRO A 360 -3.58 4.05 27.15
CA PRO A 360 -4.87 4.68 26.95
C PRO A 360 -6.01 3.67 27.12
N THR A 361 -7.15 4.13 27.60
CA THR A 361 -8.35 3.30 27.72
C THR A 361 -8.98 3.06 26.34
N CYS A 362 -9.42 1.83 26.09
CA CYS A 362 -10.25 1.48 24.94
C CYS A 362 -11.58 0.91 25.41
N LYS A 363 -12.66 1.68 25.30
CA LYS A 363 -13.98 1.30 25.86
C LYS A 363 -14.58 0.12 25.10
N SER A 364 -14.37 0.13 23.78
CA SER A 364 -14.83 -0.90 22.85
C SER A 364 -14.00 -2.19 22.86
N GLY A 365 -12.88 -2.21 23.59
CA GLY A 365 -11.90 -3.28 23.53
C GLY A 365 -10.95 -3.14 22.33
N TRP A 366 -9.70 -3.55 22.54
CA TRP A 366 -8.65 -3.49 21.53
C TRP A 366 -8.86 -4.56 20.45
N VAL A 367 -8.70 -4.17 19.19
CA VAL A 367 -8.57 -5.12 18.06
C VAL A 367 -7.10 -5.29 17.70
N ALA A 368 -6.73 -6.48 17.24
CA ALA A 368 -5.37 -6.74 16.77
C ALA A 368 -5.11 -5.92 15.50
N ALA A 369 -4.03 -5.16 15.51
CA ALA A 369 -3.48 -4.52 14.32
C ALA A 369 -2.46 -5.48 13.72
N ARG A 370 -2.69 -5.89 12.47
CA ARG A 370 -1.82 -6.82 11.76
C ARG A 370 -1.29 -6.20 10.49
N PHE A 371 -0.13 -6.63 10.05
CA PHE A 371 0.55 -6.03 8.91
C PHE A 371 0.89 -7.09 7.87
N THR A 372 0.41 -6.85 6.66
CA THR A 372 0.86 -7.59 5.47
C THR A 372 2.13 -6.94 4.89
N ASP A 373 2.14 -5.61 4.95
CA ASP A 373 3.14 -4.67 4.47
C ASP A 373 3.09 -3.49 5.47
N ASP A 374 3.36 -2.26 5.05
CA ASP A 374 3.51 -1.15 6.00
C ASP A 374 2.17 -0.55 6.50
N MET A 375 1.05 -0.85 5.84
CA MET A 375 -0.29 -0.38 6.25
C MET A 375 -0.98 -1.40 7.18
N PRO A 376 -1.58 -0.97 8.31
CA PRO A 376 -2.24 -1.89 9.25
C PRO A 376 -3.54 -2.44 8.68
N THR A 377 -3.89 -3.63 9.17
CA THR A 377 -5.17 -4.28 8.96
C THR A 377 -5.84 -4.60 10.28
N ILE A 378 -7.18 -4.57 10.28
CA ILE A 378 -8.04 -5.05 11.36
C ILE A 378 -9.07 -6.03 10.81
N ASP A 379 -9.40 -7.05 11.59
CA ASP A 379 -10.54 -7.92 11.28
C ASP A 379 -11.84 -7.23 11.65
N ALA A 380 -12.78 -7.15 10.70
CA ALA A 380 -14.11 -6.61 10.91
C ALA A 380 -15.18 -7.49 10.26
N LEU A 381 -16.43 -7.34 10.67
CA LEU A 381 -17.59 -7.96 10.01
C LEU A 381 -18.17 -6.99 8.99
N PHE A 382 -18.16 -7.37 7.72
CA PHE A 382 -18.76 -6.62 6.62
C PHE A 382 -19.89 -7.45 6.02
N ASP A 383 -21.13 -6.95 6.14
CA ASP A 383 -22.36 -7.67 5.74
C ASP A 383 -22.40 -9.13 6.22
N GLY A 384 -21.95 -9.37 7.47
CA GLY A 384 -21.89 -10.67 8.11
C GLY A 384 -20.64 -11.51 7.81
N VAL A 385 -19.79 -11.09 6.86
CA VAL A 385 -18.55 -11.79 6.52
C VAL A 385 -17.38 -11.17 7.28
N ARG A 386 -16.65 -11.99 8.05
CA ARG A 386 -15.43 -11.55 8.74
C ARG A 386 -14.28 -11.47 7.73
N ALA A 387 -13.61 -10.32 7.67
CA ALA A 387 -12.48 -10.14 6.78
C ALA A 387 -11.50 -9.04 7.27
N PRO A 388 -10.23 -9.07 6.82
CA PRO A 388 -9.25 -8.03 7.11
C PRO A 388 -9.49 -6.78 6.24
N PHE A 389 -9.46 -5.61 6.87
CA PHE A 389 -9.57 -4.31 6.20
C PHE A 389 -8.40 -3.41 6.59
N THR A 390 -7.87 -2.66 5.63
CA THR A 390 -6.84 -1.65 5.88
C THR A 390 -7.44 -0.37 6.44
N ILE A 391 -6.72 0.31 7.34
CA ILE A 391 -7.16 1.59 7.91
C ILE A 391 -6.38 2.71 7.26
N ASP A 392 -7.08 3.55 6.49
CA ASP A 392 -6.48 4.57 5.64
C ASP A 392 -7.20 5.90 5.84
N THR A 393 -6.60 6.76 6.66
CA THR A 393 -7.10 8.12 6.87
C THR A 393 -6.88 9.04 5.66
N GLY A 394 -6.00 8.68 4.71
CA GLY A 394 -5.81 9.37 3.43
C GLY A 394 -6.90 9.09 2.40
N ASN A 395 -7.63 7.97 2.52
CA ASN A 395 -8.86 7.72 1.77
C ASN A 395 -9.99 8.62 2.30
N ASN A 396 -10.08 9.83 1.74
CA ASN A 396 -11.04 10.87 2.12
C ASN A 396 -12.50 10.59 1.71
N GLY A 397 -12.85 9.35 1.35
CA GLY A 397 -14.18 9.00 0.85
C GLY A 397 -14.74 7.69 1.40
N SER A 398 -15.45 6.97 0.54
CA SER A 398 -16.06 5.67 0.84
C SER A 398 -15.04 4.56 1.06
N THR A 399 -15.44 3.50 1.77
CA THR A 399 -14.67 2.26 1.84
C THR A 399 -14.52 1.65 0.44
N MET A 400 -13.30 1.31 0.04
CA MET A 400 -13.04 0.63 -1.23
C MET A 400 -12.96 -0.88 -1.00
N LEU A 401 -13.76 -1.67 -1.71
CA LEU A 401 -13.74 -3.12 -1.66
C LEU A 401 -12.88 -3.69 -2.78
N TYR A 402 -12.09 -4.71 -2.47
CA TYR A 402 -11.16 -5.31 -3.42
C TYR A 402 -11.78 -6.48 -4.17
N MET A 403 -11.52 -6.52 -5.48
CA MET A 403 -12.20 -7.42 -6.41
C MET A 403 -11.88 -8.90 -6.14
N HIS A 404 -10.67 -9.21 -5.66
CA HIS A 404 -10.29 -10.58 -5.29
C HIS A 404 -11.20 -11.14 -4.19
N TRP A 405 -11.36 -10.40 -3.09
CA TRP A 405 -12.22 -10.80 -1.98
C TRP A 405 -13.70 -10.86 -2.39
N LEU A 406 -14.17 -9.90 -3.19
CA LEU A 406 -15.54 -9.91 -3.72
C LEU A 406 -15.83 -11.16 -4.55
N LYS A 407 -14.88 -11.61 -5.38
CA LYS A 407 -15.02 -12.84 -6.18
C LYS A 407 -15.05 -14.08 -5.29
N GLN A 408 -14.12 -14.18 -4.33
CA GLN A 408 -14.04 -15.32 -3.41
C GLN A 408 -15.32 -15.51 -2.59
N ASN A 409 -16.04 -14.43 -2.30
CA ASN A 409 -17.26 -14.45 -1.48
C ASN A 409 -18.56 -14.34 -2.31
N GLY A 410 -18.48 -14.36 -3.65
CA GLY A 410 -19.67 -14.26 -4.51
C GLY A 410 -20.42 -12.92 -4.43
N LEU A 411 -19.73 -11.83 -4.06
CA LEU A 411 -20.32 -10.52 -3.76
C LEU A 411 -20.22 -9.52 -4.93
N VAL A 412 -19.54 -9.86 -6.03
CA VAL A 412 -19.32 -8.95 -7.18
C VAL A 412 -20.64 -8.38 -7.73
N ALA A 413 -21.61 -9.25 -8.03
CA ALA A 413 -22.88 -8.84 -8.60
C ALA A 413 -23.69 -7.90 -7.68
N ARG A 414 -23.45 -7.95 -6.36
CA ARG A 414 -24.11 -7.09 -5.39
C ARG A 414 -23.57 -5.66 -5.44
N TYR A 415 -22.24 -5.50 -5.45
CA TYR A 415 -21.61 -4.17 -5.31
C TYR A 415 -21.25 -3.50 -6.64
N ASN A 416 -21.13 -4.24 -7.76
CA ASN A 416 -20.91 -3.67 -9.11
C ASN A 416 -22.21 -3.16 -9.79
N ARG A 417 -23.34 -3.09 -9.09
CA ARG A 417 -24.62 -2.53 -9.59
C ARG A 417 -24.85 -1.07 -9.18
N GLY A 418 -23.84 -0.45 -8.57
CA GLY A 418 -23.89 0.91 -8.05
C GLY A 418 -23.91 2.00 -9.14
N VAL A 419 -23.85 3.25 -8.69
CA VAL A 419 -23.69 4.41 -9.58
C VAL A 419 -22.22 4.49 -10.00
N GLN A 420 -21.97 4.65 -11.30
CA GLN A 420 -20.61 4.81 -11.81
C GLN A 420 -19.98 6.11 -11.28
N ALA A 421 -18.73 6.02 -10.84
CA ALA A 421 -17.92 7.13 -10.36
C ALA A 421 -16.48 7.01 -10.87
N VAL A 422 -15.71 8.08 -10.70
CA VAL A 422 -14.26 8.08 -10.90
C VAL A 422 -13.62 8.64 -9.63
N SER A 423 -12.62 7.96 -9.10
CA SER A 423 -11.75 8.44 -8.02
C SER A 423 -10.33 8.63 -8.53
N TYR A 424 -9.50 9.34 -7.77
CA TYR A 424 -8.11 9.59 -8.09
C TYR A 424 -7.24 9.26 -6.88
N GLY A 425 -6.06 8.71 -7.13
CA GLY A 425 -4.98 8.55 -6.15
C GLY A 425 -3.62 8.60 -6.84
N ALA A 426 -2.57 8.16 -6.14
CA ALA A 426 -1.19 8.16 -6.67
C ALA A 426 -1.05 7.39 -8.01
N GLY A 427 -1.84 6.33 -8.23
CA GLY A 427 -1.88 5.57 -9.48
C GLY A 427 -2.76 6.18 -10.58
N GLY A 428 -3.32 7.38 -10.36
CA GLY A 428 -4.17 8.10 -11.30
C GLY A 428 -5.67 7.81 -11.15
N ALA A 429 -6.41 7.93 -12.26
CA ALA A 429 -7.86 7.74 -12.29
C ALA A 429 -8.23 6.25 -12.11
N SER A 430 -9.23 5.98 -11.28
CA SER A 430 -9.83 4.67 -11.07
C SER A 430 -11.31 4.73 -11.40
N GLN A 431 -11.79 3.81 -12.24
CA GLN A 431 -13.22 3.67 -12.53
C GLN A 431 -13.88 2.83 -11.46
N ASN A 432 -14.97 3.34 -10.90
CA ASN A 432 -15.60 2.72 -9.74
C ASN A 432 -17.13 2.61 -9.86
N TRP A 433 -17.70 1.72 -9.06
CA TRP A 433 -19.14 1.63 -8.79
C TRP A 433 -19.41 1.88 -7.33
N VAL A 434 -20.27 2.85 -7.03
CA VAL A 434 -20.60 3.25 -5.66
C VAL A 434 -21.97 2.70 -5.27
N SER A 435 -22.01 2.01 -4.14
CA SER A 435 -23.22 1.42 -3.56
C SER A 435 -23.23 1.58 -2.05
N TYR A 436 -24.31 1.13 -1.40
CA TYR A 436 -24.36 0.99 0.05
C TYR A 436 -24.25 -0.48 0.43
N ALA A 437 -23.40 -0.79 1.40
CA ALA A 437 -23.45 -2.07 2.10
C ALA A 437 -24.63 -2.08 3.10
N GLN A 438 -24.83 -3.17 3.84
CA GLN A 438 -25.82 -3.20 4.93
C GLN A 438 -25.18 -2.75 6.24
N THR A 439 -24.03 -3.31 6.60
CA THR A 439 -23.39 -3.14 7.90
C THR A 439 -21.88 -3.32 7.83
N PHE A 440 -21.16 -2.49 8.58
CA PHE A 440 -19.76 -2.72 8.95
C PHE A 440 -19.65 -2.69 10.47
N THR A 441 -19.11 -3.74 11.09
CA THR A 441 -19.08 -3.91 12.55
C THR A 441 -17.66 -4.19 13.04
N VAL A 442 -17.18 -3.35 13.95
CA VAL A 442 -15.90 -3.48 14.67
C VAL A 442 -15.97 -2.69 15.97
N GLY A 443 -15.16 -3.05 16.97
CA GLY A 443 -15.07 -2.29 18.23
C GLY A 443 -16.42 -2.10 18.92
N GLY A 444 -17.25 -3.16 18.97
CA GLY A 444 -18.57 -3.11 19.59
C GLY A 444 -19.62 -2.23 18.90
N GLY A 445 -19.29 -1.57 17.79
CA GLY A 445 -20.19 -0.70 17.04
C GLY A 445 -20.56 -1.24 15.67
N THR A 446 -21.72 -0.81 15.14
CA THR A 446 -22.19 -1.15 13.80
C THR A 446 -22.53 0.11 13.01
N VAL A 447 -21.77 0.37 11.94
CA VAL A 447 -22.10 1.37 10.93
C VAL A 447 -23.12 0.76 9.98
N ARG A 448 -24.31 1.36 9.89
CA ARG A 448 -25.37 0.93 8.98
C ARG A 448 -25.28 1.68 7.66
N TYR A 449 -25.52 0.98 6.56
CA TYR A 449 -25.45 1.51 5.21
C TYR A 449 -24.17 2.31 4.91
N PRO A 450 -22.96 1.78 5.21
CA PRO A 450 -21.75 2.47 4.82
C PRO A 450 -21.67 2.55 3.30
N MET A 451 -21.30 3.73 2.79
CA MET A 451 -21.04 3.91 1.37
C MET A 451 -19.76 3.16 1.02
N VAL A 452 -19.84 2.32 -0.02
CA VAL A 452 -18.72 1.54 -0.52
C VAL A 452 -18.51 1.79 -1.99
N ARG A 453 -17.28 1.58 -2.46
CA ARG A 453 -16.94 1.57 -3.88
C ARG A 453 -16.19 0.31 -4.26
N THR A 454 -16.40 -0.18 -5.47
CA THR A 454 -15.57 -1.22 -6.11
C THR A 454 -14.82 -0.60 -7.28
N SER A 455 -13.73 -1.23 -7.70
CA SER A 455 -12.97 -0.80 -8.89
C SER A 455 -12.75 -1.96 -9.85
N ASP A 456 -12.70 -1.63 -11.14
CA ASP A 456 -12.36 -2.56 -12.22
C ASP A 456 -10.89 -2.48 -12.67
N ASP A 457 -10.07 -1.71 -11.94
CA ASP A 457 -8.65 -1.50 -12.21
C ASP A 457 -7.92 -2.84 -12.44
N LYS A 458 -6.97 -2.82 -13.40
CA LYS A 458 -6.14 -3.99 -13.76
C LYS A 458 -4.72 -3.88 -13.20
N GLY A 459 -4.50 -2.98 -12.26
CA GLY A 459 -3.22 -2.66 -11.62
C GLY A 459 -3.44 -1.85 -10.34
N GLY A 460 -2.36 -1.60 -9.61
CA GLY A 460 -2.42 -0.87 -8.34
C GLY A 460 -2.93 -1.71 -7.17
N VAL A 461 -3.11 -1.04 -6.02
CA VAL A 461 -3.43 -1.70 -4.73
C VAL A 461 -4.81 -2.38 -4.69
N SER A 462 -5.69 -2.04 -5.65
CA SER A 462 -7.02 -2.66 -5.79
C SER A 462 -6.97 -4.14 -6.16
N LEU A 463 -5.82 -4.62 -6.64
CA LEU A 463 -5.54 -6.03 -6.91
C LEU A 463 -5.15 -6.83 -5.66
N SER A 464 -5.27 -6.26 -4.46
CA SER A 464 -4.90 -6.96 -3.23
C SER A 464 -5.56 -8.34 -3.14
N VAL A 465 -4.76 -9.34 -2.79
CA VAL A 465 -5.16 -10.73 -2.57
C VAL A 465 -5.30 -11.07 -1.09
N SER A 466 -4.87 -10.18 -0.20
CA SER A 466 -4.83 -10.38 1.25
C SER A 466 -5.96 -9.68 2.00
N GLU A 467 -6.36 -8.48 1.57
CA GLU A 467 -7.39 -7.69 2.26
C GLU A 467 -8.73 -7.67 1.52
N ALA A 468 -9.82 -7.45 2.27
CA ALA A 468 -11.16 -7.28 1.70
C ALA A 468 -11.39 -5.86 1.16
N GLY A 469 -10.66 -4.89 1.68
CA GLY A 469 -10.79 -3.50 1.28
C GLY A 469 -10.05 -2.53 2.17
N ASN A 470 -10.22 -1.26 1.83
CA ASN A 470 -9.57 -0.11 2.41
C ASN A 470 -10.60 0.85 2.99
N LEU A 471 -10.55 1.07 4.30
CA LEU A 471 -11.49 1.91 5.02
C LEU A 471 -11.12 3.37 4.84
N GLY A 472 -12.07 4.15 4.32
CA GLY A 472 -11.94 5.61 4.22
C GLY A 472 -12.76 6.36 5.25
N THR A 473 -12.63 7.68 5.21
CA THR A 473 -13.23 8.64 6.15
C THR A 473 -14.74 8.43 6.35
N HIS A 474 -15.51 8.04 5.33
CA HIS A 474 -16.96 7.81 5.47
C HIS A 474 -17.30 6.69 6.48
N THR A 475 -16.39 5.73 6.67
CA THR A 475 -16.52 4.68 7.68
C THR A 475 -15.74 5.05 8.94
N LEU A 476 -14.49 5.50 8.80
CA LEU A 476 -13.60 5.79 9.93
C LEU A 476 -14.13 6.90 10.86
N ALA A 477 -14.81 7.91 10.32
CA ALA A 477 -15.34 9.04 11.11
C ALA A 477 -16.55 8.67 12.00
N ASN A 478 -16.99 7.41 11.98
CA ASN A 478 -17.91 6.86 12.97
C ASN A 478 -17.21 6.40 14.27
N TYR A 479 -15.90 6.61 14.40
CA TYR A 479 -15.10 6.15 15.53
C TYR A 479 -14.16 7.25 16.03
N THR A 480 -13.82 7.17 17.32
CA THR A 480 -12.56 7.72 17.82
C THR A 480 -11.53 6.59 17.77
N ILE A 481 -10.44 6.81 17.05
CA ILE A 481 -9.48 5.75 16.73
C ILE A 481 -8.19 5.97 17.53
N THR A 482 -7.67 4.93 18.18
CA THR A 482 -6.35 4.99 18.85
C THR A 482 -5.43 3.91 18.28
N PHE A 483 -4.34 4.32 17.65
CA PHE A 483 -3.31 3.46 17.09
C PHE A 483 -2.20 3.24 18.13
N ASP A 484 -1.91 1.98 18.48
CA ASP A 484 -0.81 1.57 19.34
C ASP A 484 -0.04 0.44 18.64
N TYR A 485 0.72 0.81 17.59
CA TYR A 485 1.46 -0.13 16.76
C TYR A 485 2.54 -0.87 17.56
N GLY A 486 3.13 -0.22 18.57
CA GLY A 486 4.10 -0.85 19.47
C GLY A 486 3.55 -2.06 20.20
N ARG A 487 2.25 -2.10 20.46
CA ARG A 487 1.56 -3.26 21.04
C ARG A 487 0.69 -4.01 20.03
N SER A 488 0.85 -3.76 18.73
CA SER A 488 0.11 -4.40 17.63
C SER A 488 -1.42 -4.36 17.85
N ARG A 489 -1.95 -3.20 18.27
CA ARG A 489 -3.38 -3.05 18.60
C ARG A 489 -3.93 -1.69 18.20
N ILE A 490 -5.21 -1.68 17.83
CA ILE A 490 -5.96 -0.46 17.50
C ILE A 490 -7.26 -0.46 18.31
N CYS A 491 -7.64 0.70 18.83
CA CYS A 491 -8.94 0.92 19.44
C CYS A 491 -9.86 1.60 18.44
N MET A 492 -11.05 1.04 18.24
CA MET A 492 -12.11 1.61 17.40
C MET A 492 -13.30 1.93 18.31
N ASP A 493 -13.23 3.02 19.08
CA ASP A 493 -14.33 3.42 19.97
C ASP A 493 -15.47 4.00 19.12
N TYR A 494 -16.58 3.29 19.01
CA TYR A 494 -17.71 3.69 18.16
C TYR A 494 -18.41 4.95 18.69
N VAL A 495 -18.61 5.93 17.81
CA VAL A 495 -19.30 7.19 18.08
C VAL A 495 -20.47 7.33 17.11
N PRO A 496 -21.71 7.03 17.53
CA PRO A 496 -22.87 7.02 16.62
C PRO A 496 -23.22 8.41 16.06
N GLY A 497 -24.05 8.39 15.02
CA GLY A 497 -24.67 9.59 14.44
C GLY A 497 -23.78 10.38 13.47
N TYR A 498 -22.68 9.81 12.99
CA TYR A 498 -21.88 10.47 11.96
C TYR A 498 -22.67 10.42 10.64
N VAL A 499 -22.78 11.57 9.98
CA VAL A 499 -23.45 11.68 8.70
C VAL A 499 -22.37 11.89 7.63
N PRO A 500 -22.06 10.86 6.82
CA PRO A 500 -21.06 11.00 5.77
C PRO A 500 -21.54 11.99 4.71
N VAL A 501 -20.59 12.55 3.99
CA VAL A 501 -20.86 13.38 2.81
C VAL A 501 -21.69 12.55 1.82
N PRO A 502 -22.85 13.07 1.35
CA PRO A 502 -23.66 12.35 0.38
C PRO A 502 -22.89 12.08 -0.92
N PHE A 503 -23.33 11.08 -1.68
CA PHE A 503 -22.80 10.88 -3.02
C PHE A 503 -23.12 12.11 -3.89
N ASN A 504 -22.26 12.41 -4.86
CA ASN A 504 -22.42 13.56 -5.75
C ASN A 504 -23.83 13.55 -6.41
N ARG A 505 -24.57 14.64 -6.23
CA ARG A 505 -25.95 14.81 -6.69
C ARG A 505 -26.08 15.52 -8.03
N ALA A 506 -24.97 15.93 -8.63
CA ALA A 506 -24.94 16.48 -9.98
C ALA A 506 -24.73 15.38 -11.05
N GLY A 507 -24.38 14.16 -10.67
CA GLY A 507 -24.08 13.08 -11.61
C GLY A 507 -22.82 13.36 -12.43
N LEU A 508 -21.79 13.91 -11.78
CA LEU A 508 -20.50 14.22 -12.39
C LEU A 508 -19.33 13.94 -11.42
N ARG A 509 -18.11 13.96 -11.96
CA ARG A 509 -16.87 14.10 -11.18
C ARG A 509 -16.10 15.32 -11.69
N ALA A 510 -16.03 16.35 -10.85
CA ALA A 510 -15.25 17.55 -11.08
C ALA A 510 -13.91 17.46 -10.33
N ILE A 511 -12.82 17.86 -10.98
CA ILE A 511 -11.48 17.91 -10.39
C ILE A 511 -10.75 19.19 -10.81
N LYS A 512 -9.81 19.66 -10.00
CA LYS A 512 -8.90 20.73 -10.39
C LYS A 512 -7.59 20.15 -10.90
N THR A 513 -7.29 20.37 -12.17
CA THR A 513 -6.00 20.03 -12.77
C THR A 513 -5.04 21.22 -12.78
N ASP A 514 -5.57 22.42 -12.61
CA ASP A 514 -4.87 23.69 -12.59
C ASP A 514 -5.69 24.72 -11.78
N PRO A 515 -5.13 25.92 -11.51
CA PRO A 515 -5.85 26.96 -10.77
C PRO A 515 -7.05 27.55 -11.52
N GLU A 516 -7.02 27.60 -12.86
CA GLU A 516 -7.93 28.41 -13.67
C GLU A 516 -9.19 27.67 -14.10
N THR A 517 -9.18 26.34 -14.08
CA THR A 517 -10.31 25.54 -14.55
C THR A 517 -10.63 24.35 -13.64
N VAL A 518 -11.89 23.92 -13.69
CA VAL A 518 -12.36 22.67 -13.09
C VAL A 518 -12.75 21.71 -14.21
N LEU A 519 -12.03 20.60 -14.34
CA LEU A 519 -12.27 19.58 -15.36
C LEU A 519 -13.40 18.63 -14.95
N LEU A 520 -14.38 18.43 -15.84
CA LEU A 520 -15.37 17.37 -15.72
C LEU A 520 -14.79 16.03 -16.21
N SER A 521 -14.20 15.27 -15.30
CA SER A 521 -13.61 13.95 -15.59
C SER A 521 -14.64 12.83 -15.84
N LEU A 522 -15.86 13.00 -15.33
CA LEU A 522 -17.01 12.11 -15.55
C LEU A 522 -18.29 12.94 -15.62
N VAL A 523 -19.19 12.57 -16.51
CA VAL A 523 -20.60 12.96 -16.48
C VAL A 523 -21.43 11.69 -16.69
N ASN A 524 -22.31 11.36 -15.74
CA ASN A 524 -23.16 10.18 -15.82
C ASN A 524 -24.26 10.40 -16.87
N GLN A 525 -24.42 9.46 -17.80
CA GLN A 525 -25.51 9.49 -18.76
C GLN A 525 -26.88 9.54 -18.04
N GLY A 526 -27.77 10.42 -18.50
CA GLY A 526 -29.09 10.64 -17.90
C GLY A 526 -29.08 11.33 -16.54
N GLY A 527 -27.91 11.67 -15.98
CA GLY A 527 -27.76 12.42 -14.72
C GLY A 527 -28.01 13.93 -14.88
N PRO A 528 -28.09 14.70 -13.76
CA PRO A 528 -28.36 16.14 -13.80
C PRO A 528 -27.44 16.96 -14.69
N ALA A 529 -26.13 16.71 -14.62
CA ALA A 529 -25.14 17.43 -15.42
C ALA A 529 -25.33 17.16 -16.92
N ALA A 530 -25.59 15.91 -17.31
CA ALA A 530 -25.89 15.56 -18.70
C ALA A 530 -27.17 16.23 -19.19
N GLN A 531 -28.22 16.28 -18.35
CA GLN A 531 -29.47 16.97 -18.68
C GLN A 531 -29.30 18.50 -18.82
N ALA A 532 -28.35 19.07 -18.09
CA ALA A 532 -27.94 20.46 -18.24
C ALA A 532 -27.03 20.71 -19.47
N GLY A 533 -26.76 19.68 -20.28
CA GLY A 533 -25.95 19.77 -21.50
C GLY A 533 -24.44 19.66 -21.30
N LEU A 534 -23.98 19.35 -20.08
CA LEU A 534 -22.56 19.16 -19.77
C LEU A 534 -22.05 17.79 -20.21
N ASN A 535 -20.79 17.75 -20.61
CA ASN A 535 -20.09 16.57 -21.12
C ASN A 535 -18.79 16.34 -20.35
N LYS A 536 -18.30 15.09 -20.41
CA LYS A 536 -16.92 14.79 -20.02
C LYS A 536 -15.96 15.68 -20.83
N ASN A 537 -14.92 16.16 -20.17
CA ASN A 537 -13.88 17.09 -20.67
C ASN A 537 -14.30 18.57 -20.77
N ASP A 538 -15.53 18.94 -20.41
CA ASP A 538 -15.83 20.36 -20.19
C ASP A 538 -14.95 20.92 -19.08
N LYS A 539 -14.55 22.18 -19.24
CA LYS A 539 -13.77 22.92 -18.25
C LYS A 539 -14.63 24.03 -17.67
N LEU A 540 -15.03 23.91 -16.40
CA LEU A 540 -15.78 24.95 -15.73
C LEU A 540 -14.84 26.11 -15.38
N LEU A 541 -15.27 27.32 -15.74
CA LEU A 541 -14.63 28.58 -15.44
C LEU A 541 -15.16 29.18 -14.14
N SER A 542 -16.44 28.97 -13.83
CA SER A 542 -17.06 29.42 -12.58
C SER A 542 -18.22 28.53 -12.16
N ILE A 543 -18.53 28.54 -10.86
CA ILE A 543 -19.67 27.86 -10.25
C ILE A 543 -20.34 28.84 -9.29
N ASP A 544 -21.63 29.06 -9.47
CA ASP A 544 -22.45 30.05 -8.75
C ASP A 544 -21.79 31.44 -8.69
N GLY A 545 -21.19 31.85 -9.81
CA GLY A 545 -20.51 33.14 -9.95
C GLY A 545 -19.11 33.21 -9.34
N ARG A 546 -18.65 32.17 -8.61
CA ARG A 546 -17.27 32.08 -8.11
C ARG A 546 -16.36 31.50 -9.19
N GLY A 547 -15.30 32.22 -9.55
CA GLY A 547 -14.30 31.72 -10.50
C GLY A 547 -13.55 30.50 -9.99
N ALA A 548 -13.11 29.61 -10.88
CA ALA A 548 -12.45 28.34 -10.57
C ALA A 548 -11.22 28.50 -9.65
N ARG A 549 -10.46 29.60 -9.79
CA ARG A 549 -9.32 29.93 -8.90
C ARG A 549 -9.72 30.06 -7.43
N ALA A 550 -10.92 30.56 -7.16
CA ALA A 550 -11.44 30.74 -5.81
C ALA A 550 -12.17 29.50 -5.24
N ILE A 551 -12.26 28.41 -6.02
CA ILE A 551 -12.97 27.18 -5.65
C ILE A 551 -11.93 26.10 -5.37
N SER A 552 -12.03 25.45 -4.21
CA SER A 552 -11.26 24.25 -3.87
C SER A 552 -12.02 22.96 -4.21
N GLY A 553 -11.34 21.80 -4.21
CA GLY A 553 -11.97 20.49 -4.31
C GLY A 553 -12.98 20.22 -3.19
N GLY A 554 -12.75 20.78 -2.01
CA GLY A 554 -13.71 20.77 -0.92
C GLY A 554 -14.97 21.59 -1.22
N ASP A 555 -14.82 22.75 -1.86
CA ASP A 555 -15.95 23.54 -2.34
C ASP A 555 -16.74 22.79 -3.41
N LEU A 556 -16.07 22.14 -4.36
CA LEU A 556 -16.73 21.30 -5.37
C LEU A 556 -17.57 20.21 -4.70
N THR A 557 -17.01 19.56 -3.67
CA THR A 557 -17.73 18.54 -2.90
C THR A 557 -18.95 19.14 -2.21
N ARG A 558 -18.83 20.30 -1.56
CA ARG A 558 -19.95 20.97 -0.89
C ARG A 558 -21.05 21.35 -1.87
N VAL A 559 -20.71 21.99 -2.99
CA VAL A 559 -21.69 22.46 -3.98
C VAL A 559 -22.47 21.29 -4.56
N PHE A 560 -21.79 20.25 -5.04
CA PHE A 560 -22.46 19.15 -5.73
C PHE A 560 -23.09 18.10 -4.80
N THR A 561 -23.09 18.33 -3.48
CA THR A 561 -23.76 17.48 -2.50
C THR A 561 -24.88 18.20 -1.74
N GLN A 562 -25.20 19.46 -2.11
CA GLN A 562 -26.36 20.19 -1.59
C GLN A 562 -27.68 19.42 -1.82
N SER A 563 -28.75 19.84 -1.15
CA SER A 563 -30.04 19.17 -1.18
C SER A 563 -30.59 18.99 -2.61
N PRO A 564 -31.31 17.90 -2.91
CA PRO A 564 -32.02 17.74 -4.18
C PRO A 564 -32.93 18.94 -4.48
N GLY A 565 -33.02 19.33 -5.75
CA GLY A 565 -33.73 20.53 -6.22
C GLY A 565 -32.90 21.81 -6.22
N THR A 566 -31.72 21.83 -5.57
CA THR A 566 -30.80 22.97 -5.64
C THR A 566 -30.34 23.18 -7.08
N ARG A 567 -30.36 24.44 -7.54
CA ARG A 567 -29.86 24.87 -8.85
C ARG A 567 -28.44 25.38 -8.71
N VAL A 568 -27.51 24.77 -9.45
CA VAL A 568 -26.10 25.16 -9.49
C VAL A 568 -25.82 25.72 -10.88
N ARG A 569 -25.45 27.01 -10.96
CA ARG A 569 -25.11 27.65 -12.23
C ARG A 569 -23.63 27.49 -12.51
N VAL A 570 -23.28 27.05 -13.71
CA VAL A 570 -21.88 26.90 -14.12
C VAL A 570 -21.63 27.64 -15.43
N ARG A 571 -20.48 28.31 -15.51
CA ARG A 571 -19.92 28.77 -16.78
C ARG A 571 -18.79 27.84 -17.16
N TYR A 572 -18.75 27.41 -18.41
CA TYR A 572 -17.77 26.45 -18.89
C TYR A 572 -17.31 26.77 -20.31
N VAL A 573 -16.15 26.23 -20.67
CA VAL A 573 -15.64 26.27 -22.04
C VAL A 573 -15.70 24.87 -22.65
N ARG A 574 -16.21 24.81 -23.88
CA ARG A 574 -16.17 23.64 -24.76
C ARG A 574 -15.83 24.11 -26.17
N ASP A 575 -14.85 23.47 -26.80
CA ASP A 575 -14.40 23.79 -28.16
C ASP A 575 -14.05 25.28 -28.36
N GLY A 576 -13.46 25.90 -27.31
CA GLY A 576 -13.09 27.32 -27.31
C GLY A 576 -14.25 28.31 -27.09
N GLN A 577 -15.49 27.83 -26.94
CA GLN A 577 -16.66 28.66 -26.71
C GLN A 577 -17.09 28.63 -25.25
N GLU A 578 -17.30 29.81 -24.67
CA GLU A 578 -17.94 29.93 -23.36
C GLU A 578 -19.45 29.69 -23.44
N ARG A 579 -19.96 28.95 -22.46
CA ARG A 579 -21.36 28.57 -22.35
C ARG A 579 -21.76 28.59 -20.88
N ASP A 580 -23.05 28.78 -20.63
CA ASP A 580 -23.64 28.64 -19.30
C ASP A 580 -24.54 27.39 -19.26
N ALA A 581 -24.62 26.76 -18.09
CA ALA A 581 -25.53 25.68 -17.81
C ALA A 581 -26.06 25.79 -16.37
N GLU A 582 -27.26 25.27 -16.13
CA GLU A 582 -27.83 25.17 -14.80
C GLU A 582 -28.12 23.70 -14.47
N ILE A 583 -27.47 23.19 -13.44
CA ILE A 583 -27.61 21.81 -12.97
C ILE A 583 -28.63 21.79 -11.84
N VAL A 584 -29.70 21.00 -11.99
CA VAL A 584 -30.66 20.77 -10.90
C VAL A 584 -30.28 19.49 -10.16
N LEU A 585 -29.74 19.62 -8.95
CA LEU A 585 -29.24 18.49 -8.18
C LEU A 585 -30.35 17.47 -7.88
N ARG A 586 -30.02 16.18 -7.97
CA ARG A 586 -30.95 15.10 -7.59
C ARG A 586 -30.24 14.00 -6.82
N GLU A 587 -30.99 13.23 -6.05
CA GLU A 587 -30.42 12.07 -5.36
C GLU A 587 -29.98 11.01 -6.39
N MET A 588 -28.67 10.83 -6.52
CA MET A 588 -28.07 9.89 -7.47
C MET A 588 -27.93 8.49 -6.86
N LEU A 589 -27.67 8.42 -5.55
CA LEU A 589 -27.49 7.17 -4.81
C LEU A 589 -28.47 7.11 -3.62
N PRO A 590 -29.71 6.60 -3.83
CA PRO A 590 -30.70 6.52 -2.76
C PRO A 590 -30.29 5.49 -1.71
N LEU A 591 -30.57 5.79 -0.44
CA LEU A 591 -30.44 4.81 0.64
C LEU A 591 -31.42 3.65 0.43
N PRO A 592 -31.01 2.39 0.72
CA PRO A 592 -31.91 1.25 0.65
C PRO A 592 -33.20 1.49 1.46
N GLY A 593 -34.36 1.22 0.87
CA GLY A 593 -35.67 1.36 1.52
C GLY A 593 -36.31 2.76 1.48
N LYS A 594 -35.58 3.81 1.08
CA LYS A 594 -36.18 5.09 0.70
C LYS A 594 -36.41 5.07 -0.81
N ALA A 595 -37.62 4.69 -1.23
CA ALA A 595 -38.00 4.65 -2.65
C ALA A 595 -37.72 6.00 -3.34
N ARG A 596 -37.32 5.96 -4.63
CA ARG A 596 -37.32 7.14 -5.52
C ARG A 596 -38.75 7.65 -5.62
N ARG A 597 -39.13 8.63 -4.80
CA ARG A 597 -40.25 9.50 -5.18
C ARG A 597 -39.74 10.30 -6.38
N GLN A 598 -40.28 9.95 -7.55
CA GLN A 598 -39.95 10.55 -8.84
C GLN A 598 -40.26 12.04 -8.83
#